data_AF-A0A0M9DKZ8-F1
#
_entry.id   AF-A0A0M9DKZ8-F1
#
_cell.length_a   1.000
_cell.length_b   1.000
_cell.length_c   1.000
_cell.angle_alpha   90.00
_cell.angle_beta   90.00
_cell.angle_gamma   90.00
#
_symmetry.space_group_name_H-M   'P 1'
#
loop_
_entity.id
_entity.type
_entity.pdbx_description
1 polymer ?
#
loop_
_entity_poly.entity_id
_entity_poly.type
_entity_poly.pdbx_seq_one_letter_code
_entity_poly.pdbx_strand_id
1 'polypeptide(L)'
;MMAFQTSKDTKYNQLVLSDTAVIKELLTFRGTVDDTNFTQGVCATNSLKMNTDVIALFADLDKLIEKSLNKEQTTLLSYIARDYSYYTIGKLLGIPVKTVGSRFNTICQKIKQENDRQWRKVTYIQKLQLKTKRCSKCHDILPATDEFFSVNNSSKDLFHSQCKKCKNK
;
A
#
# COMPACT_ATOMS: atom_id res chain seq x y z
N MET A 1 -20.91 -11.85 27.84
CA MET A 1 -20.28 -10.69 28.50
C MET A 1 -19.74 -9.79 27.39
N MET A 2 -20.49 -8.75 27.02
CA MET A 2 -20.09 -7.83 25.94
C MET A 2 -19.07 -6.84 26.48
N ALA A 3 -17.85 -6.86 25.94
CA ALA A 3 -16.84 -5.87 26.27
C ALA A 3 -17.24 -4.53 25.63
N PHE A 4 -17.48 -3.52 26.46
CA PHE A 4 -17.68 -2.14 26.03
C PHE A 4 -16.36 -1.59 25.49
N GLN A 5 -16.28 -1.38 24.17
CA GLN A 5 -15.22 -0.60 23.55
C GLN A 5 -15.41 0.88 23.90
N THR A 6 -14.37 1.51 24.45
CA THR A 6 -14.43 2.92 24.83
C THR A 6 -14.26 3.82 23.59
N SER A 7 -14.81 5.04 23.62
CA SER A 7 -14.83 5.94 22.45
C SER A 7 -13.43 6.38 21.95
N LYS A 8 -12.37 6.13 22.73
CA LYS A 8 -10.99 6.33 22.32
C LYS A 8 -10.42 5.16 21.51
N ASP A 9 -10.90 3.93 21.75
CA ASP A 9 -10.51 2.72 21.01
C ASP A 9 -11.12 2.71 19.59
N THR A 10 -12.23 3.42 19.39
CA THR A 10 -12.90 3.52 18.09
C THR A 10 -12.10 4.32 17.07
N LYS A 11 -11.18 5.19 17.51
CA LYS A 11 -10.37 6.04 16.61
C LYS A 11 -9.29 5.25 15.85
N TYR A 12 -8.89 4.08 16.37
CA TYR A 12 -7.82 3.24 15.78
C TYR A 12 -8.34 1.96 15.11
N ASN A 13 -9.65 1.68 15.18
CA ASN A 13 -10.26 0.43 14.70
C ASN A 13 -10.37 0.29 13.17
N GLN A 14 -9.94 1.27 12.39
CA GLN A 14 -9.98 1.18 10.93
C GLN A 14 -8.70 1.73 10.29
N LEU A 15 -7.53 1.30 10.77
CA LEU A 15 -6.29 1.42 9.99
C LEU A 15 -6.37 0.44 8.81
N VAL A 16 -7.10 0.83 7.77
CA VAL A 16 -7.23 0.07 6.54
C VAL A 16 -6.42 0.78 5.47
N LEU A 17 -5.52 0.06 4.80
CA LEU A 17 -4.71 0.54 3.66
C LEU A 17 -5.56 0.82 2.39
N SER A 18 -6.87 0.97 2.57
CA SER A 18 -7.85 1.41 1.58
C SER A 18 -8.16 2.91 1.69
N ASP A 19 -7.69 3.60 2.74
CA ASP A 19 -7.80 5.06 2.87
C ASP A 19 -6.44 5.73 2.65
N THR A 20 -6.40 6.69 1.72
CA THR A 20 -5.20 7.46 1.45
C THR A 20 -4.80 8.41 2.59
N ALA A 21 -5.73 8.85 3.44
CA ALA A 21 -5.40 9.64 4.63
C ALA A 21 -4.60 8.79 5.63
N VAL A 22 -5.10 7.58 5.91
CA VAL A 22 -4.41 6.59 6.75
C VAL A 22 -3.02 6.26 6.19
N ILE A 23 -2.92 5.96 4.89
CA ILE A 23 -1.63 5.69 4.24
C ILE A 23 -0.67 6.88 4.40
N LYS A 24 -1.17 8.11 4.18
CA LYS A 24 -0.36 9.33 4.28
C LYS A 24 0.18 9.53 5.70
N GLU A 25 -0.67 9.36 6.71
CA GLU A 25 -0.29 9.42 8.12
C GLU A 25 0.78 8.38 8.43
N LEU A 26 0.55 7.10 8.11
CA LEU A 26 1.52 6.02 8.35
C LEU A 26 2.88 6.29 7.69
N LEU A 27 2.90 6.80 6.45
CA LEU A 27 4.13 7.13 5.75
C LEU A 27 4.88 8.31 6.38
N THR A 28 4.17 9.23 7.02
CA THR A 28 4.76 10.40 7.70
C THR A 28 5.27 10.00 9.09
N PHE A 29 4.50 9.19 9.83
CA PHE A 29 4.89 8.69 11.14
C PHE A 29 6.02 7.64 11.10
N ARG A 30 6.30 7.05 9.94
CA ARG A 30 7.33 6.02 9.77
C ARG A 30 8.69 6.42 10.38
N GLY A 31 9.12 7.67 10.18
CA GLY A 31 10.38 8.18 10.74
C GLY A 31 10.47 8.03 12.26
N THR A 32 9.37 8.31 12.96
CA THR A 32 9.29 8.24 14.42
C THR A 32 9.27 6.80 14.96
N VAL A 33 8.76 5.84 14.18
CA VAL A 33 8.67 4.42 14.59
C VAL A 33 10.03 3.73 14.43
N ASP A 34 10.77 4.07 13.38
CA ASP A 34 12.12 3.54 13.15
C ASP A 34 13.10 3.99 14.26
N ASP A 35 12.91 5.18 14.84
CA ASP A 35 13.72 5.69 15.96
C ASP A 35 13.34 5.11 17.34
N THR A 36 12.07 4.76 17.56
CA THR A 36 11.55 4.33 18.87
C THR A 36 11.72 2.83 19.15
N ASN A 37 11.83 1.99 18.12
CA ASN A 37 12.06 0.54 18.25
C ASN A 37 13.42 0.16 18.87
N PHE A 38 14.30 1.15 19.14
CA PHE A 38 15.56 0.93 19.84
C PHE A 38 15.45 1.02 21.38
N THR A 39 14.34 1.49 21.96
CA THR A 39 14.37 1.99 23.37
C THR A 39 13.34 1.51 24.37
N GLN A 40 12.37 0.63 24.08
CA GLN A 40 11.38 0.29 25.12
C GLN A 40 10.96 -1.18 25.20
N GLY A 41 11.59 -1.88 26.14
CA GLY A 41 10.91 -2.91 26.92
C GLY A 41 9.93 -2.26 27.91
N VAL A 42 8.78 -2.92 28.13
CA VAL A 42 7.99 -3.07 29.38
C VAL A 42 6.46 -3.18 29.11
N CYS A 43 5.86 -4.21 29.76
CA CYS A 43 4.44 -4.52 30.02
C CYS A 43 3.60 -5.25 28.93
N ALA A 44 2.98 -6.37 29.31
CA ALA A 44 3.22 -7.65 28.60
C ALA A 44 1.99 -8.40 28.02
N THR A 45 0.86 -7.78 27.68
CA THR A 45 -0.18 -8.48 26.88
C THR A 45 -0.93 -7.59 25.89
N ASN A 46 -1.56 -6.51 26.36
CA ASN A 46 -2.29 -5.58 25.47
C ASN A 46 -1.36 -4.63 24.69
N SER A 47 -0.27 -4.18 25.30
CA SER A 47 0.78 -3.39 24.64
C SER A 47 1.54 -4.23 23.60
N LEU A 48 1.83 -5.51 23.92
CA LEU A 48 2.45 -6.45 22.97
C LEU A 48 1.56 -6.70 21.74
N LYS A 49 0.24 -6.86 21.94
CA LYS A 49 -0.70 -7.08 20.83
C LYS A 49 -0.84 -5.85 19.93
N MET A 50 -0.97 -4.65 20.53
CA MET A 50 -0.95 -3.37 19.80
C MET A 50 0.35 -3.17 19.02
N ASN A 51 1.51 -3.47 19.62
CA ASN A 51 2.79 -3.43 18.92
C ASN A 51 2.84 -4.44 17.76
N THR A 52 2.31 -5.65 17.94
CA THR A 52 2.29 -6.68 16.89
C THR A 52 1.41 -6.28 15.70
N ASP A 53 0.21 -5.75 15.94
CA ASP A 53 -0.70 -5.34 14.87
C ASP A 53 -0.14 -4.13 14.09
N VAL A 54 0.50 -3.19 14.80
CA VAL A 54 1.20 -2.05 14.17
C VAL A 54 2.40 -2.50 13.35
N ILE A 55 3.23 -3.42 13.88
CA ILE A 55 4.36 -4.01 13.15
C ILE A 55 3.87 -4.72 11.88
N ALA A 56 2.79 -5.51 11.99
CA ALA A 56 2.20 -6.20 10.84
C ALA A 56 1.69 -5.21 9.79
N LEU A 57 1.03 -4.12 10.21
CA LEU A 57 0.56 -3.06 9.33
C LEU A 57 1.72 -2.38 8.58
N PHE A 58 2.82 -2.06 9.26
CA PHE A 58 4.01 -1.50 8.61
C PHE A 58 4.68 -2.49 7.66
N ALA A 59 4.77 -3.77 8.03
CA ALA A 59 5.31 -4.82 7.16
C ALA A 59 4.47 -4.98 5.88
N ASP A 60 3.15 -4.88 5.97
CA ASP A 60 2.26 -4.91 4.81
C ASP A 60 2.37 -3.64 3.97
N LEU A 61 2.52 -2.47 4.61
CA LEU A 61 2.81 -1.22 3.92
C LEU A 61 4.12 -1.29 3.13
N ASP A 62 5.17 -1.88 3.69
CA ASP A 62 6.46 -2.07 3.00
C ASP A 62 6.33 -2.97 1.76
N LYS A 63 5.63 -4.10 1.87
CA LYS A 63 5.34 -4.96 0.71
C LYS A 63 4.57 -4.21 -0.38
N LEU A 64 3.64 -3.34 0.00
CA LEU A 64 2.88 -2.52 -0.95
C LEU A 64 3.76 -1.46 -1.61
N ILE A 65 4.64 -0.80 -0.85
CA ILE A 65 5.62 0.16 -1.38
C ILE A 65 6.49 -0.52 -2.45
N GLU A 66 7.06 -1.68 -2.14
CA GLU A 66 7.90 -2.44 -3.09
C GLU A 66 7.16 -2.83 -4.37
N LYS A 67 5.88 -3.22 -4.27
CA LYS A 67 5.09 -3.67 -5.42
C LYS A 67 4.51 -2.55 -6.28
N SER A 68 4.39 -1.33 -5.73
CA SER A 68 3.64 -0.22 -6.33
C SER A 68 4.51 0.95 -6.79
N LEU A 69 5.64 1.22 -6.13
CA LEU A 69 6.45 2.41 -6.38
C LEU A 69 7.67 2.14 -7.27
N ASN A 70 8.16 3.19 -7.93
CA ASN A 70 9.45 3.16 -8.64
C ASN A 70 10.55 3.81 -7.79
N LYS A 71 11.81 3.76 -8.26
CA LYS A 71 12.97 4.27 -7.52
C LYS A 71 12.83 5.75 -7.12
N GLU A 72 12.39 6.62 -8.05
CA GLU A 72 12.20 8.05 -7.77
C GLU A 72 11.14 8.28 -6.68
N GLN A 73 10.04 7.54 -6.73
CA GLN A 73 8.97 7.61 -5.74
C GLN A 73 9.43 7.12 -4.37
N THR A 74 10.21 6.04 -4.32
CA THR A 74 10.81 5.53 -3.08
C THR A 74 11.81 6.52 -2.49
N THR A 75 12.60 7.22 -3.32
CA THR A 75 13.52 8.27 -2.86
C THR A 75 12.78 9.48 -2.30
N LEU A 76 11.70 9.93 -2.94
CA LEU A 76 10.87 10.99 -2.39
C LEU A 76 10.30 10.59 -1.03
N LEU A 77 9.80 9.35 -0.92
CA LEU A 77 9.23 8.82 0.31
C LEU A 77 10.28 8.75 1.44
N SER A 78 11.52 8.35 1.14
CA SER A 78 12.57 8.27 2.16
C SER A 78 12.96 9.64 2.73
N TYR A 79 12.87 10.72 1.94
CA TYR A 79 13.06 12.07 2.47
C TYR A 79 11.89 12.53 3.34
N ILE A 80 10.65 12.17 2.99
CA ILE A 80 9.48 12.46 3.82
C ILE A 80 9.58 11.73 5.15
N ALA A 81 9.97 10.46 5.15
CA ALA A 81 10.16 9.69 6.38
C ALA A 81 11.30 10.22 7.27
N ARG A 82 12.15 11.11 6.78
CA ARG A 82 13.21 11.79 7.55
C ARG A 82 12.85 13.24 7.90
N ASP A 83 11.57 13.60 7.81
CA ASP A 83 11.04 14.93 8.11
C ASP A 83 11.66 16.09 7.29
N TYR A 84 12.13 15.80 6.07
CA TYR A 84 12.61 16.87 5.19
C TYR A 84 11.44 17.74 4.72
N SER A 85 11.62 19.06 4.78
CA SER A 85 10.64 20.00 4.22
C SER A 85 10.45 19.79 2.72
N TYR A 86 9.25 20.06 2.19
CA TYR A 86 9.00 20.00 0.74
C TYR A 86 9.93 20.91 -0.06
N TYR A 87 10.37 22.01 0.53
CA TYR A 87 11.38 22.87 -0.07
C TYR A 87 12.70 22.13 -0.27
N THR A 88 13.21 21.49 0.79
CA THR A 88 14.46 20.71 0.74
C THR A 88 14.35 19.54 -0.23
N ILE A 89 13.23 18.81 -0.19
CA ILE A 89 12.97 17.69 -1.10
C ILE A 89 12.97 18.16 -2.56
N GLY A 90 12.28 19.26 -2.86
CA GLY A 90 12.25 19.83 -4.22
C GLY A 90 13.64 20.17 -4.74
N LYS A 91 14.49 20.78 -3.89
CA LYS A 91 15.88 21.09 -4.21
C LYS A 91 16.73 19.83 -4.44
N LEU A 92 16.61 18.81 -3.58
CA LEU A 92 17.37 17.57 -3.68
C LEU A 92 16.99 16.74 -4.91
N LEU A 93 15.71 16.72 -5.28
CA LEU A 93 15.20 15.96 -6.41
C LEU A 93 15.19 16.75 -7.73
N GLY A 94 15.54 18.04 -7.71
CA GLY A 94 15.48 18.91 -8.89
C GLY A 94 14.06 19.11 -9.44
N ILE A 95 13.04 19.09 -8.57
CA ILE A 95 11.63 19.23 -8.95
C ILE A 95 11.00 20.48 -8.32
N PRO A 96 9.99 21.10 -8.97
CA PRO A 96 9.33 22.26 -8.38
C PRO A 96 8.67 21.90 -7.04
N VAL A 97 8.86 22.71 -6.01
CA VAL A 97 8.35 22.48 -4.64
C VAL A 97 6.85 22.18 -4.63
N LYS A 98 6.06 22.91 -5.44
CA LYS A 98 4.62 22.69 -5.60
C LYS A 98 4.24 21.27 -6.07
N THR A 99 5.16 20.56 -6.72
CA THR A 99 4.95 19.19 -7.22
C THR A 99 5.30 18.12 -6.20
N VAL A 100 6.02 18.44 -5.13
CA VAL A 100 6.41 17.46 -4.10
C VAL A 100 5.16 16.88 -3.43
N GLY A 101 4.23 17.75 -3.00
CA GLY A 101 2.97 17.32 -2.39
C GLY A 101 2.07 16.52 -3.34
N SER A 102 1.98 16.90 -4.62
CA SER A 102 1.17 16.14 -5.58
C SER A 102 1.78 14.77 -5.90
N ARG A 103 3.10 14.67 -6.00
CA ARG A 103 3.82 13.40 -6.13
C ARG A 103 3.64 12.52 -4.89
N PHE A 104 3.65 13.10 -3.70
CA PHE A 104 3.37 12.36 -2.46
C PHE A 104 1.94 11.82 -2.41
N ASN A 105 0.95 12.63 -2.78
CA ASN A 105 -0.43 12.17 -2.89
C ASN A 105 -0.56 11.04 -3.94
N THR A 106 0.19 11.13 -5.04
CA THR A 106 0.24 10.09 -6.08
C THR A 106 0.82 8.78 -5.54
N ILE A 107 1.86 8.85 -4.69
CA ILE A 107 2.41 7.68 -3.99
C ILE A 107 1.35 7.01 -3.11
N CYS A 108 0.63 7.79 -2.29
CA CYS A 108 -0.43 7.26 -1.44
C CYS A 108 -1.52 6.57 -2.27
N GLN A 109 -1.93 7.17 -3.40
CA GLN A 109 -2.91 6.59 -4.31
C GLN A 109 -2.41 5.28 -4.96
N LYS A 110 -1.13 5.21 -5.36
CA LYS A 110 -0.56 3.97 -5.93
C LYS A 110 -0.54 2.82 -4.91
N ILE A 111 -0.19 3.11 -3.65
CA ILE A 111 -0.20 2.13 -2.56
C ILE A 111 -1.63 1.61 -2.35
N LYS A 112 -2.61 2.52 -2.23
CA LYS A 112 -4.04 2.14 -2.13
C LYS A 112 -4.48 1.27 -3.30
N GLN A 113 -4.16 1.67 -4.54
CA GLN A 113 -4.55 0.91 -5.74
C GLN A 113 -3.96 -0.50 -5.75
N GLU A 114 -2.72 -0.68 -5.29
CA GLU A 114 -2.13 -2.01 -5.17
C GLU A 114 -2.78 -2.83 -4.05
N ASN A 115 -3.11 -2.21 -2.92
CA ASN A 115 -3.85 -2.85 -1.84
C ASN A 115 -5.22 -3.35 -2.32
N ASP A 116 -6.00 -2.47 -2.95
CA ASP A 116 -7.31 -2.79 -3.50
C ASP A 116 -7.22 -3.93 -4.53
N ARG A 117 -6.20 -3.89 -5.40
CA ARG A 117 -5.96 -4.92 -6.40
C ARG A 117 -5.64 -6.28 -5.75
N GLN A 118 -4.86 -6.32 -4.67
CA GLN A 118 -4.57 -7.56 -3.95
C GLN A 118 -5.82 -8.11 -3.27
N TRP A 119 -6.62 -7.25 -2.63
CA TRP A 119 -7.90 -7.64 -2.04
C TRP A 119 -8.86 -8.22 -3.08
N ARG A 120 -9.04 -7.57 -4.23
CA ARG A 120 -9.91 -8.07 -5.30
C ARG A 120 -9.42 -9.39 -5.86
N LYS A 121 -8.10 -9.57 -6.03
CA LYS A 121 -7.50 -10.85 -6.43
C LYS A 121 -7.90 -11.96 -5.46
N VAL A 122 -7.73 -11.74 -4.15
CA VAL A 122 -8.07 -12.73 -3.11
C VAL A 122 -9.56 -13.03 -3.14
N THR A 123 -10.42 -12.01 -3.13
CA THR A 123 -11.87 -12.18 -3.15
C THR A 123 -12.34 -12.94 -4.38
N TYR A 124 -11.90 -12.57 -5.58
CA TYR A 124 -12.34 -13.19 -6.82
C TYR A 124 -11.89 -14.65 -6.95
N ILE A 125 -10.67 -14.97 -6.51
CA ILE A 125 -10.14 -16.34 -6.61
C ILE A 125 -10.68 -17.22 -5.49
N GLN A 126 -10.61 -16.76 -4.24
CA GLN A 126 -10.88 -17.62 -3.09
C GLN A 126 -12.36 -17.62 -2.67
N LYS A 127 -13.03 -16.46 -2.76
CA LYS A 127 -14.43 -16.33 -2.33
C LYS A 127 -15.39 -16.62 -3.47
N LEU A 128 -15.13 -16.07 -4.66
CA LEU A 128 -16.01 -16.21 -5.83
C LEU A 128 -15.60 -17.33 -6.79
N GLN A 129 -14.42 -17.93 -6.60
CA GLN A 129 -13.91 -19.04 -7.42
C GLN A 129 -13.94 -18.75 -8.94
N LEU A 130 -13.64 -17.51 -9.32
CA LEU A 130 -13.61 -17.12 -10.73
C LEU A 130 -12.45 -17.80 -11.47
N LYS A 131 -12.64 -17.97 -12.79
CA LYS A 131 -11.56 -18.44 -13.68
C LYS A 131 -10.33 -17.55 -13.55
N THR A 132 -9.16 -18.17 -13.57
CA THR A 132 -7.88 -17.46 -13.44
C THR A 132 -7.04 -17.57 -14.70
N LYS A 133 -6.13 -16.61 -14.87
CA LYS A 133 -5.18 -16.54 -15.97
C LYS A 133 -3.83 -16.06 -15.45
N ARG A 134 -2.75 -16.65 -15.98
CA ARG A 134 -1.38 -16.23 -15.68
C ARG A 134 -0.98 -15.08 -16.61
N CYS A 135 -0.48 -13.98 -16.05
CA CYS A 135 0.10 -12.88 -16.82
C CYS A 135 1.41 -13.31 -17.49
N SER A 136 1.61 -12.98 -18.78
CA SER A 136 2.84 -13.30 -19.50
C SER A 136 4.07 -12.49 -19.05
N LYS A 137 3.88 -11.25 -18.52
CA LYS A 137 4.97 -10.36 -18.11
C LYS A 137 5.35 -10.49 -16.63
N CYS A 138 4.39 -10.47 -15.71
CA CYS A 138 4.67 -10.60 -14.27
C CYS A 138 4.48 -12.01 -13.71
N HIS A 139 3.98 -12.95 -14.52
CA HIS A 139 3.72 -14.33 -14.12
C HIS A 139 2.74 -14.56 -12.95
N ASP A 140 2.09 -13.51 -12.46
CA ASP A 140 1.02 -13.61 -11.46
C ASP A 140 -0.19 -14.36 -12.03
N ILE A 141 -0.76 -15.24 -11.21
CA ILE A 141 -2.10 -15.80 -11.41
C ILE A 141 -3.12 -14.75 -10.94
N LEU A 142 -4.02 -14.35 -11.82
CA LEU A 142 -4.99 -13.28 -11.61
C LEU A 142 -6.39 -13.72 -12.09
N PRO A 143 -7.48 -13.11 -11.58
CA PRO A 143 -8.81 -13.33 -12.12
C PRO A 143 -8.86 -12.98 -13.62
N ALA A 144 -9.44 -13.86 -14.43
CA ALA A 144 -9.68 -13.61 -15.85
C ALA A 144 -10.90 -12.69 -16.02
N THR A 145 -10.77 -11.46 -15.53
CA THR A 145 -11.78 -10.40 -15.62
C THR A 145 -11.22 -9.20 -16.35
N ASP A 146 -12.11 -8.35 -16.87
CA ASP A 146 -11.76 -7.11 -17.54
C ASP A 146 -11.07 -6.10 -16.59
N GLU A 147 -11.21 -6.25 -15.28
CA GLU A 147 -10.46 -5.46 -14.31
C GLU A 147 -8.94 -5.76 -14.33
N PHE A 148 -8.57 -7.03 -14.49
CA PHE A 148 -7.16 -7.46 -14.45
C PHE A 148 -6.53 -7.57 -15.84
N PHE A 149 -7.33 -7.86 -16.87
CA PHE A 149 -6.88 -8.04 -18.25
C PHE A 149 -7.70 -7.18 -19.21
N SER A 150 -7.07 -6.70 -20.29
CA SER A 150 -7.84 -6.04 -21.36
C SER A 150 -8.50 -7.10 -22.23
N VAL A 151 -9.73 -6.83 -22.68
CA VAL A 151 -10.48 -7.73 -23.57
C VAL A 151 -9.75 -7.87 -24.91
N ASN A 152 -9.71 -9.09 -25.42
CA ASN A 152 -9.17 -9.44 -26.74
C ASN A 152 -10.07 -10.48 -27.39
N ASN A 153 -10.97 -10.05 -28.27
CA ASN A 153 -11.93 -10.95 -28.92
C ASN A 153 -11.28 -12.02 -29.82
N SER A 154 -10.01 -11.83 -30.19
CA SER A 154 -9.27 -12.80 -31.00
C SER A 154 -8.63 -13.92 -30.19
N SER A 155 -8.60 -13.84 -28.85
CA SER A 155 -8.07 -14.91 -28.01
C SER A 155 -9.16 -15.89 -27.57
N LYS A 156 -8.78 -17.15 -27.40
CA LYS A 156 -9.68 -18.23 -26.95
C LYS A 156 -10.38 -17.91 -25.61
N ASP A 157 -9.73 -17.13 -24.76
CA ASP A 157 -10.22 -16.74 -23.44
C ASP A 157 -10.73 -15.30 -23.36
N LEU A 158 -10.87 -14.61 -24.51
CA LEU A 158 -11.35 -13.24 -24.64
C LEU A 158 -10.49 -12.17 -23.92
N PHE A 159 -9.29 -12.50 -23.46
CA PHE A 159 -8.40 -11.60 -22.74
C PHE A 159 -6.97 -11.62 -23.27
N HIS A 160 -6.30 -10.47 -23.23
CA HIS A 160 -4.86 -10.38 -23.51
C HIS A 160 -4.03 -11.22 -22.52
N SER A 161 -2.87 -11.71 -22.97
CA SER A 161 -1.94 -12.48 -22.14
C SER A 161 -1.27 -11.65 -21.03
N GLN A 162 -1.13 -10.34 -21.24
CA GLN A 162 -0.54 -9.39 -20.30
C GLN A 162 -1.63 -8.68 -19.47
N CYS A 163 -1.42 -8.59 -18.15
CA CYS A 163 -2.35 -7.88 -17.27
C CYS A 163 -2.26 -6.36 -17.44
N LYS A 164 -3.34 -5.64 -17.08
CA LYS A 164 -3.42 -4.17 -17.19
C LYS A 164 -2.31 -3.45 -16.40
N LYS A 165 -1.97 -3.94 -15.21
CA LYS A 165 -0.84 -3.41 -14.40
C LYS A 165 0.48 -3.45 -15.18
N CYS A 166 0.73 -4.53 -15.89
CA CYS A 166 1.94 -4.73 -16.67
C CYS A 166 1.96 -3.94 -17.98
N LYS A 167 0.79 -3.62 -18.54
CA LYS A 167 0.64 -2.81 -19.75
C LYS A 167 0.91 -1.33 -19.49
N ASN A 168 0.55 -0.85 -18.30
CA ASN A 168 0.72 0.55 -17.89
C ASN A 168 2.07 0.83 -17.17
N LYS A 169 2.97 -0.16 -17.12
CA LYS A 169 4.34 -0.07 -16.58
C LYS A 169 5.34 -0.19 -17.71
#